data_AF-A0A256ZF92-F1
#
_entry.id   AF-A0A256ZF92-F1
#
_cell.length_a   1.000
_cell.length_b   1.000
_cell.length_c   1.000
_cell.angle_alpha   90.00
_cell.angle_beta   90.00
_cell.angle_gamma   90.00
#
_symmetry.space_group_name_H-M   'P 1'
#
loop_
_entity.id
_entity.type
_entity.pdbx_description
1 polymer ?
#
loop_
_entity_poly.entity_id
_entity_poly.type
_entity_poly.pdbx_seq_one_letter_code
_entity_poly.pdbx_strand_id
1 'polypeptide(L)'
;MAYDRVTWTFWPWTILILGGMANNVGMVVGTVLFVVVTRLIIIFKRSLEPILPFDVVWLEYILFGLMLIIVLMFRPEGLLPEKPTKTIEFEKFEKARAARVAEGPEEEEASGGKTEGGG
;
A
#
# COMPACT_ATOMS: atom_id res chain seq x y z
N MET A 1 6.89 -31.94 1.38
CA MET A 1 6.00 -30.75 1.38
C MET A 1 6.04 -30.18 -0.03
N ALA A 2 4.95 -30.28 -0.77
CA ALA A 2 4.90 -29.83 -2.16
C ALA A 2 4.74 -28.31 -2.20
N TYR A 3 5.45 -27.65 -3.13
CA TYR A 3 5.28 -26.23 -3.41
C TYR A 3 3.94 -26.03 -4.12
N ASP A 4 2.90 -25.71 -3.35
CA ASP A 4 1.60 -25.40 -3.88
C ASP A 4 1.58 -23.95 -4.36
N ARG A 5 1.57 -23.74 -5.68
CA ARG A 5 1.66 -22.40 -6.29
C ARG A 5 0.52 -21.49 -5.83
N VAL A 6 -0.62 -22.07 -5.49
CA VAL A 6 -1.81 -21.32 -5.13
C VAL A 6 -1.62 -20.63 -3.77
N THR A 7 -1.11 -21.34 -2.78
CA THR A 7 -0.85 -20.75 -1.45
C THR A 7 0.29 -19.73 -1.46
N TRP A 8 1.32 -19.92 -2.29
CA TRP A 8 2.53 -19.07 -2.26
C TRP A 8 2.45 -17.81 -3.11
N THR A 9 1.72 -17.84 -4.22
CA THR A 9 1.58 -16.66 -5.08
C THR A 9 0.13 -16.20 -5.13
N PHE A 10 -0.79 -17.09 -5.46
CA PHE A 10 -2.17 -16.70 -5.73
C PHE A 10 -2.89 -16.12 -4.50
N TRP A 11 -2.74 -16.72 -3.32
CA TRP A 11 -3.35 -16.23 -2.09
C TRP A 11 -2.86 -14.82 -1.70
N PRO A 12 -1.54 -14.56 -1.57
CA PRO A 12 -1.03 -13.21 -1.33
C PRO A 12 -1.47 -12.19 -2.38
N TRP A 13 -1.38 -12.53 -3.67
CA TRP A 13 -1.84 -11.65 -4.76
C TRP A 13 -3.33 -11.35 -4.66
N THR A 14 -4.15 -12.36 -4.33
CA THR A 14 -5.59 -12.20 -4.18
C THR A 14 -5.92 -11.23 -3.04
N ILE A 15 -5.30 -11.41 -1.86
CA ILE A 15 -5.48 -10.52 -0.71
C ILE A 15 -5.05 -9.08 -1.05
N LEU A 16 -3.92 -8.92 -1.75
CA LEU A 16 -3.40 -7.62 -2.17
C LEU A 16 -4.35 -6.90 -3.14
N ILE A 17 -4.87 -7.62 -4.14
CA ILE A 17 -5.82 -7.07 -5.11
C ILE A 17 -7.13 -6.72 -4.41
N LEU A 18 -7.63 -7.61 -3.56
CA LEU A 18 -8.85 -7.40 -2.76
C LEU A 18 -8.78 -6.17 -1.87
N GLY A 19 -7.65 -5.99 -1.20
CA GLY A 19 -7.44 -4.85 -0.33
C GLY A 19 -7.07 -3.56 -1.06
N GLY A 20 -6.80 -3.64 -2.36
CA GLY A 20 -6.30 -2.52 -3.15
C GLY A 20 -4.79 -2.31 -2.94
N MET A 21 -4.07 -2.17 -4.05
CA MET A 21 -2.59 -2.09 -4.06
C MET A 21 -2.00 -0.82 -3.42
N ALA A 22 -2.84 0.18 -3.07
CA ALA A 22 -2.40 1.52 -2.68
C ALA A 22 -2.99 2.07 -1.36
N ASN A 23 -3.67 1.24 -0.55
CA ASN A 23 -4.24 1.69 0.73
C ASN A 23 -4.11 0.64 1.86
N ASN A 24 -3.46 1.01 2.96
CA ASN A 24 -3.27 0.13 4.13
C ASN A 24 -4.60 -0.31 4.76
N VAL A 25 -5.62 0.56 4.76
CA VAL A 25 -6.94 0.23 5.33
C VAL A 25 -7.65 -0.82 4.48
N GLY A 26 -7.56 -0.70 3.15
CA GLY A 26 -8.14 -1.67 2.24
C GLY A 26 -7.45 -3.04 2.38
N MET A 27 -6.12 -3.09 2.49
CA MET A 27 -5.36 -4.33 2.73
C MET A 27 -5.86 -5.10 3.95
N VAL A 28 -6.10 -4.42 5.08
CA VAL A 28 -6.62 -5.05 6.30
C VAL A 28 -8.02 -5.62 6.06
N VAL A 29 -8.91 -4.84 5.43
CA VAL A 29 -10.28 -5.30 5.11
C VAL A 29 -10.24 -6.50 4.15
N GLY A 30 -9.42 -6.44 3.09
CA GLY A 30 -9.26 -7.53 2.13
C GLY A 30 -8.74 -8.81 2.78
N THR A 31 -7.77 -8.69 3.70
CA THR A 31 -7.25 -9.83 4.48
C THR A 31 -8.33 -10.44 5.36
N VAL A 32 -9.06 -9.62 6.11
CA VAL A 32 -10.14 -10.09 6.98
C VAL A 32 -11.23 -10.79 6.16
N LEU A 33 -11.63 -10.19 5.04
CA LEU A 33 -12.66 -10.76 4.17
C LEU A 33 -12.20 -12.11 3.59
N PHE A 34 -10.95 -12.20 3.13
CA PHE A 34 -10.33 -13.44 2.65
C PHE A 34 -10.36 -14.55 3.72
N VAL A 35 -9.95 -14.22 4.94
CA VAL A 35 -9.95 -15.16 6.07
C VAL A 35 -11.38 -15.60 6.42
N VAL A 36 -12.35 -14.68 6.40
CA VAL A 36 -13.75 -15.01 6.68
C VAL A 36 -14.31 -15.96 5.62
N VAL A 37 -14.09 -15.69 4.34
CA VAL A 37 -14.59 -16.54 3.25
C VAL A 37 -13.99 -17.95 3.34
N THR A 38 -12.67 -18.06 3.46
CA THR A 38 -12.00 -19.38 3.62
C THR A 38 -12.51 -20.13 4.85
N ARG A 39 -12.66 -19.42 5.98
CA ARG A 39 -13.15 -20.01 7.22
C ARG A 39 -14.59 -20.51 7.07
N LEU A 40 -15.46 -19.75 6.42
CA LEU A 40 -16.82 -20.16 6.13
C LEU A 40 -16.85 -21.41 5.25
N ILE A 41 -16.06 -21.45 4.18
CA ILE A 41 -15.99 -22.63 3.28
C ILE A 41 -15.58 -23.87 4.07
N ILE A 42 -14.57 -23.77 4.94
CA ILE A 42 -14.11 -24.90 5.76
C ILE A 42 -15.20 -25.36 6.73
N ILE A 43 -15.90 -24.43 7.39
CA ILE A 43 -16.99 -24.75 8.33
C ILE A 43 -18.15 -25.42 7.59
N PHE A 44 -18.55 -24.88 6.44
CA PHE A 44 -19.67 -25.38 5.65
C PHE A 44 -19.31 -26.57 4.76
N LYS A 45 -18.02 -26.93 4.64
CA LYS A 45 -17.54 -28.02 3.77
C LYS A 45 -18.38 -29.29 3.92
N ARG A 46 -18.58 -29.73 5.16
CA ARG A 46 -19.30 -30.97 5.47
C ARG A 46 -20.78 -30.93 5.07
N SER A 47 -21.38 -29.74 5.07
CA SER A 47 -22.78 -29.55 4.64
C SER A 47 -22.91 -29.36 3.13
N LEU A 48 -21.88 -28.85 2.47
CA LEU A 48 -21.87 -28.59 1.03
C LEU A 48 -21.46 -29.81 0.18
N GLU A 49 -20.62 -30.70 0.73
CA GLU A 49 -20.18 -31.95 0.09
C GLU A 49 -21.32 -32.81 -0.50
N PRO A 50 -22.44 -33.04 0.20
CA PRO A 50 -23.54 -33.83 -0.36
C PRO A 50 -24.45 -33.07 -1.35
N ILE A 51 -24.31 -31.75 -1.45
CA ILE A 51 -25.16 -30.88 -2.28
C ILE A 51 -24.47 -30.54 -3.61
N LEU A 52 -23.15 -30.37 -3.59
CA LEU A 52 -22.37 -29.95 -4.75
C LEU A 52 -21.85 -31.17 -5.53
N PRO A 53 -21.92 -31.18 -6.86
CA PRO A 53 -21.37 -32.26 -7.68
C PRO A 53 -19.84 -32.19 -7.85
N PHE A 54 -19.15 -31.35 -7.09
CA PHE A 54 -17.71 -31.09 -7.17
C PHE A 54 -17.10 -30.89 -5.78
N ASP A 55 -15.77 -31.06 -5.68
CA ASP A 55 -15.05 -30.91 -4.42
C ASP A 55 -15.08 -29.46 -3.92
N VAL A 56 -15.36 -29.27 -2.63
CA VAL A 56 -15.43 -27.97 -1.97
C VAL A 56 -14.12 -27.17 -2.11
N VAL A 57 -12.98 -27.83 -2.32
CA VAL A 57 -11.71 -27.15 -2.62
C VAL A 57 -11.81 -26.29 -3.90
N TRP A 58 -12.56 -26.73 -4.91
CA TRP A 58 -12.76 -25.96 -6.14
C TRP A 58 -13.69 -24.77 -5.92
N LEU A 59 -14.63 -24.88 -4.97
CA LEU A 59 -15.51 -23.78 -4.60
C LEU A 59 -14.70 -22.57 -4.09
N GLU A 60 -13.64 -22.84 -3.33
CA GLU A 60 -12.74 -21.80 -2.85
C GLU A 60 -12.07 -21.04 -4.02
N TYR A 61 -11.55 -21.77 -5.01
CA TYR A 61 -10.93 -21.15 -6.19
C TYR A 61 -11.94 -20.36 -7.04
N ILE A 62 -13.17 -20.88 -7.21
CA ILE A 62 -14.24 -20.18 -7.93
C ILE A 62 -14.62 -18.89 -7.21
N LEU A 63 -14.76 -18.94 -5.88
CA LEU A 63 -15.10 -17.76 -5.07
C LEU A 63 -13.99 -16.72 -5.12
N PHE A 64 -12.71 -17.12 -5.08
CA PHE A 64 -11.61 -16.18 -5.24
C PHE A 64 -11.55 -15.58 -6.64
N GLY A 65 -11.75 -16.37 -7.69
CA GLY A 65 -11.85 -15.87 -9.06
C GLY A 65 -12.99 -14.86 -9.21
N LEU A 66 -14.17 -15.17 -8.66
CA LEU A 66 -15.32 -14.27 -8.66
C LEU A 66 -15.03 -12.98 -7.89
N MET A 67 -14.39 -13.10 -6.73
CA MET A 67 -14.01 -11.97 -5.89
C MET A 67 -12.99 -11.07 -6.58
N LEU A 68 -12.03 -11.63 -7.31
CA LEU A 68 -11.13 -10.87 -8.19
C LEU A 68 -11.90 -10.16 -9.30
N ILE A 69 -12.85 -10.83 -9.97
CA ILE A 69 -13.68 -10.20 -11.01
C ILE A 69 -14.50 -9.04 -10.42
N ILE A 70 -15.09 -9.22 -9.25
CA ILE A 70 -15.83 -8.18 -8.53
C ILE A 70 -14.90 -6.99 -8.25
N VAL A 71 -13.70 -7.22 -7.71
CA VAL A 71 -12.74 -6.15 -7.40
C VAL A 71 -12.32 -5.41 -8.67
N LEU A 72 -12.02 -6.13 -9.75
CA LEU A 72 -11.69 -5.56 -11.05
C LEU A 72 -12.88 -4.79 -11.64
N MET A 73 -14.11 -5.23 -11.39
CA MET A 73 -15.32 -4.57 -11.88
C MET A 73 -15.63 -3.28 -11.09
N PHE A 74 -15.46 -3.31 -9.77
CA PHE A 74 -15.77 -2.16 -8.92
C PHE A 74 -14.66 -1.10 -8.94
N ARG A 75 -13.39 -1.47 -9.13
CA ARG A 75 -12.26 -0.55 -9.34
C ARG A 75 -11.05 -1.24 -10.01
N PRO A 76 -11.00 -1.30 -11.35
CA PRO A 76 -9.84 -1.86 -12.08
C PRO A 76 -8.56 -1.02 -11.93
N GLU A 77 -8.67 0.23 -11.45
CA GLU A 77 -7.56 1.16 -11.24
C GLU A 77 -7.10 1.29 -9.77
N GLY A 78 -7.72 0.56 -8.83
CA GLY A 78 -7.43 0.68 -7.39
C GLY A 78 -8.13 1.87 -6.69
N LEU A 79 -8.21 1.79 -5.35
CA LEU A 79 -8.99 2.72 -4.52
C LEU A 79 -8.43 4.16 -4.44
N LEU A 80 -7.27 4.40 -5.05
CA LEU A 80 -6.67 5.70 -5.22
C LEU A 80 -6.15 5.79 -6.66
N PRO A 81 -6.70 6.66 -7.53
CA PRO A 81 -5.92 7.13 -8.66
C PRO A 81 -4.58 7.60 -8.10
N GLU A 82 -3.48 7.27 -8.76
CA GLU A 82 -2.22 7.97 -8.51
C GLU A 82 -2.57 9.45 -8.43
N LYS A 83 -2.33 10.07 -7.25
CA LYS A 83 -2.37 11.53 -7.19
C LYS A 83 -1.32 11.94 -8.21
N PRO A 84 -1.69 12.65 -9.30
CA PRO A 84 -0.73 13.07 -10.30
C PRO A 84 0.42 13.72 -9.56
N THR A 85 1.63 13.22 -9.86
CA THR A 85 2.94 13.70 -9.44
C THR A 85 2.81 15.06 -8.77
N LYS A 86 2.84 15.09 -7.43
CA LYS A 86 3.28 16.31 -6.77
C LYS A 86 4.74 16.42 -7.17
N THR A 87 4.96 17.08 -8.29
CA THR A 87 6.18 17.78 -8.62
C THR A 87 6.54 18.50 -7.34
N ILE A 88 7.46 17.89 -6.58
CA ILE A 88 7.99 18.46 -5.37
C ILE A 88 8.38 19.88 -5.74
N GLU A 89 7.93 20.81 -4.91
CA GLU A 89 7.90 22.25 -5.10
C GLU A 89 9.31 22.80 -5.34
N PHE A 90 9.85 22.66 -6.56
CA PHE A 90 11.15 23.20 -6.95
C PHE A 90 11.22 24.70 -6.65
N GLU A 91 10.09 25.41 -6.75
CA GLU A 91 9.98 26.84 -6.44
C GLU A 91 10.24 27.16 -4.95
N LYS A 92 9.88 26.27 -4.01
CA LYS A 92 10.16 26.47 -2.58
C LYS A 92 11.63 26.19 -2.24
N PHE A 93 12.25 25.21 -2.90
CA PHE A 93 13.68 24.96 -2.79
C PHE A 93 14.50 26.10 -3.41
N GLU A 94 14.05 26.67 -4.53
CA GLU A 94 14.73 27.77 -5.21
C GLU A 94 14.64 29.07 -4.42
N LYS A 95 13.47 29.40 -3.84
CA LYS A 95 13.33 30.54 -2.92
C LYS A 95 14.13 30.38 -1.65
N ALA A 96 14.14 29.20 -1.03
CA ALA A 96 14.96 28.94 0.15
C ALA A 96 16.46 29.02 -0.15
N ARG A 97 16.89 28.55 -1.34
CA ARG A 97 18.28 28.65 -1.79
C ARG A 97 18.66 30.07 -2.17
N ALA A 98 17.78 30.82 -2.85
CA ALA A 98 18.01 32.22 -3.20
C ALA A 98 18.06 33.12 -1.96
N ALA A 99 17.22 32.86 -0.95
CA ALA A 99 17.28 33.55 0.34
C ALA A 99 18.59 33.21 1.08
N ARG A 100 19.02 31.94 1.11
CA ARG A 100 20.30 31.51 1.72
C ARG A 100 21.54 32.06 0.99
N VAL A 101 21.44 32.33 -0.31
CA VAL A 101 22.51 32.94 -1.11
C VAL A 101 22.50 34.48 -0.98
N ALA A 102 21.34 35.09 -0.73
CA ALA A 102 21.24 36.50 -0.40
C ALA A 102 21.69 36.81 1.05
N GLU A 103 21.60 35.83 1.96
CA GLU A 103 21.90 35.97 3.39
C GLU A 103 23.28 35.40 3.81
N GLY A 104 24.31 35.40 2.94
CA GLY A 104 25.68 35.14 3.43
C GLY A 104 26.80 35.54 2.46
N PRO A 105 28.01 35.94 2.95
CA PRO A 105 28.58 35.70 4.28
C PRO A 105 29.27 36.96 4.88
N GLU A 106 28.53 37.91 5.47
CA GLU A 106 29.15 39.11 6.08
C GLU A 106 29.05 39.17 7.62
N GLU A 107 28.23 38.33 8.27
CA GLU A 107 28.01 38.44 9.73
C GLU A 107 28.94 37.59 10.60
N GLU A 108 29.70 36.63 10.07
CA GLU A 108 30.67 35.85 10.88
C GLU A 108 32.04 36.53 11.06
N GLU A 109 32.42 37.53 10.26
CA GLU A 109 33.70 38.24 10.43
C GLU A 109 33.65 39.43 11.40
N ALA A 110 32.45 39.92 11.76
CA ALA A 110 32.31 41.17 12.54
C ALA A 110 32.40 41.01 14.07
N SER A 111 32.41 39.78 14.62
CA SER A 111 32.38 39.58 16.08
C SER A 111 33.70 39.11 16.71
N GLY A 112 34.77 38.93 15.93
CA GLY A 112 36.03 38.32 16.41
C GLY A 112 37.14 39.28 16.88
N GLY A 113 36.91 40.60 16.93
CA GLY A 113 38.02 41.55 17.11
C GLY A 113 37.66 42.83 17.83
N LYS A 114 37.53 42.78 19.17
CA LYS A 114 37.92 43.87 20.08
C LYS A 114 37.66 43.51 21.55
N THR A 115 38.71 43.09 22.25
CA THR A 115 39.01 43.52 23.63
C THR A 115 40.49 43.87 23.61
N GLU A 116 40.78 45.16 23.41
CA GLU A 116 41.16 46.14 24.44
C GLU A 116 42.68 46.30 24.48
N GLY A 117 43.13 47.47 24.00
CA GLY A 117 44.39 48.08 24.41
C GLY A 117 44.08 49.25 25.33
N GLY A 118 44.96 49.49 26.31
CA GLY A 118 44.99 50.74 27.08
C GLY A 118 45.46 50.54 28.52
N GLY A 119 46.71 50.93 28.81
CA GLY A 119 47.26 51.00 30.17
C GLY A 119 48.76 50.74 30.21
#